data_AF-A0AAV5XBK7-F1
#
_entry.id   AF-A0AAV5XBK7-F1
#
_cell.length_a   1.000
_cell.length_b   1.000
_cell.length_c   1.000
_cell.angle_alpha   90.00
_cell.angle_beta   90.00
_cell.angle_gamma   90.00
#
_symmetry.space_group_name_H-M   'P 1'
#
loop_
_entity.id
_entity.type
_entity.pdbx_description
1 polymer ?
#
loop_
_entity_poly.entity_id
_entity_poly.type
_entity_poly.pdbx_seq_one_letter_code
_entity_poly.pdbx_strand_id
1 'polypeptide(L)' 'INRLERLRMHETAIVEAGQERGKDYVTVRFRVSVIDYTTDEQGQVLDGSRTEPVARQELWTFVRPIGPHSWKLSAIEPPA' A
#
# COMPACT_ATOMS: atom_id res chain seq x y z
N ILE A 1 -7.36 4.37 -18.20
CA ILE A 1 -6.11 4.65 -17.44
C ILE A 1 -6.49 4.89 -15.98
N ASN A 2 -5.97 4.08 -15.06
CA ASN A 2 -6.17 4.30 -13.62
C ASN A 2 -5.20 5.38 -13.10
N ARG A 3 -5.66 6.24 -12.19
CA ARG A 3 -4.90 7.34 -11.61
C ARG A 3 -5.06 7.36 -10.11
N LEU A 4 -3.93 7.38 -9.42
CA LEU A 4 -3.84 7.59 -7.98
C LEU A 4 -3.17 8.93 -7.73
N GLU A 5 -3.90 9.86 -7.11
CA GLU A 5 -3.42 11.23 -6.86
C GLU A 5 -3.64 11.63 -5.40
N ARG A 6 -2.89 12.65 -4.95
CA ARG A 6 -3.09 13.30 -3.65
C ARG A 6 -3.17 12.30 -2.49
N LEU A 7 -2.27 11.31 -2.50
CA LEU A 7 -2.15 10.35 -1.41
C LEU A 7 -1.78 11.09 -0.12
N ARG A 8 -2.57 10.85 0.93
CA ARG A 8 -2.31 11.32 2.29
C ARG A 8 -2.18 10.12 3.21
N MET A 9 -1.07 10.08 3.95
CA MET A 9 -0.81 9.10 5.00
C MET A 9 -1.42 9.58 6.31
N HIS A 10 -2.19 8.72 6.98
CA HIS A 10 -2.79 9.01 8.29
C HIS A 10 -2.06 8.29 9.41
N GLU A 11 -1.81 6.99 9.25
CA GLU A 11 -1.18 6.15 10.26
C GLU A 11 -0.32 5.08 9.60
N THR A 12 0.83 4.79 10.21
CA THR A 12 1.62 3.60 9.92
C THR A 12 1.95 2.89 11.21
N ALA A 13 1.83 1.56 11.21
CA ALA A 13 2.15 0.74 12.37
C ALA A 13 2.74 -0.60 11.93
N ILE A 14 3.84 -1.03 12.55
CA ILE A 14 4.30 -2.41 12.43
C ILE A 14 3.32 -3.27 13.23
N VAL A 15 2.62 -4.18 12.56
CA VAL A 15 1.63 -5.07 13.17
C VAL A 15 2.16 -6.48 13.36
N GLU A 16 3.18 -6.85 12.59
CA GLU A 16 3.90 -8.12 12.75
C GLU A 16 5.38 -7.92 12.42
N ALA A 17 6.24 -8.61 13.15
CA ALA A 17 7.67 -8.68 12.86
C ALA A 17 8.20 -10.02 13.32
N GLY A 18 9.07 -10.62 12.52
CA GLY A 18 9.63 -11.91 12.85
C GLY A 18 10.79 -12.30 11.97
N GLN A 19 11.30 -13.50 12.25
CA GLN A 19 12.35 -14.12 11.48
C GLN A 19 11.94 -15.57 11.20
N GLU A 20 11.97 -15.96 9.92
CA GLU A 20 11.68 -17.33 9.51
C GLU A 20 12.64 -17.77 8.39
N ARG A 21 13.21 -18.98 8.53
CA ARG A 21 14.00 -19.66 7.48
C ARG A 21 15.11 -18.78 6.88
N GLY A 22 15.86 -18.05 7.70
CA GLY A 22 16.96 -17.22 7.23
C GLY A 22 16.53 -15.85 6.65
N LYS A 23 15.28 -15.43 6.88
CA LYS A 23 14.76 -14.14 6.45
C LYS A 23 14.13 -13.39 7.62
N ASP A 24 14.36 -12.08 7.67
CA ASP A 24 13.55 -11.18 8.49
C ASP A 24 12.31 -10.78 7.70
N TYR A 25 11.18 -10.62 8.37
CA TYR A 25 9.96 -10.06 7.80
C TYR A 25 9.33 -9.04 8.74
N VAL A 26 8.68 -8.04 8.16
CA VAL A 26 7.83 -7.07 8.88
C VAL A 26 6.57 -6.82 8.07
N THR A 27 5.43 -6.77 8.74
CA THR A 27 4.16 -6.36 8.14
C THR A 27 3.75 -5.02 8.72
N VAL A 28 3.58 -4.04 7.84
CA VAL A 28 3.22 -2.67 8.19
C VAL A 28 1.79 -2.41 7.73
N ARG A 29 0.95 -1.96 8.66
CA ARG A 29 -0.37 -1.44 8.35
C ARG A 29 -0.26 0.03 7.96
N PHE A 30 -0.80 0.36 6.79
CA PHE A 30 -0.95 1.70 6.28
C PHE A 30 -2.43 2.10 6.31
N ARG A 31 -2.73 3.27 6.86
CA ARG A 31 -4.03 3.94 6.68
C ARG A 31 -3.81 5.19 5.86
N VAL A 32 -4.40 5.21 4.66
CA VAL A 32 -4.23 6.27 3.69
C VAL A 32 -5.58 6.75 3.18
N SER A 33 -5.60 7.97 2.65
CA SER A 33 -6.68 8.41 1.77
C SER A 33 -6.09 8.86 0.44
N VAL A 34 -6.68 8.44 -0.67
CA VAL A 34 -6.16 8.69 -2.02
C VAL A 34 -7.31 9.08 -2.95
N ILE A 35 -7.05 9.99 -3.88
CA ILE A 35 -7.93 10.25 -5.02
C ILE A 35 -7.69 9.13 -6.02
N ASP A 36 -8.68 8.26 -6.20
CA ASP A 36 -8.62 7.14 -7.14
C ASP A 36 -9.74 7.25 -8.15
N TYR A 37 -9.37 7.30 -9.43
CA TYR A 37 -10.31 7.31 -10.53
C TYR A 37 -9.69 6.72 -11.79
N THR A 38 -10.55 6.18 -12.64
CA THR A 38 -10.18 5.65 -13.94
C THR A 38 -10.75 6.53 -15.04
N THR A 39 -9.93 6.84 -16.06
CA THR A 39 -10.38 7.59 -17.24
C THR A 39 -10.33 6.76 -18.51
N ASP A 40 -11.05 7.18 -19.55
CA ASP A 40 -10.76 6.79 -20.93
C ASP A 40 -9.45 7.45 -21.44
N GLU A 41 -9.18 7.33 -22.74
CA GLU A 41 -8.01 7.94 -23.39
C GLU A 41 -8.14 9.46 -23.57
N GLN A 42 -9.38 9.97 -23.61
CA GLN A 42 -9.72 11.37 -23.77
C GLN A 42 -9.74 12.13 -22.43
N GLY A 43 -9.64 11.41 -21.31
CA GLY A 43 -9.61 11.94 -19.95
C GLY A 43 -10.96 12.01 -19.24
N GLN A 44 -12.05 11.52 -19.84
CA GLN A 44 -13.34 11.42 -19.17
C GLN A 44 -13.27 10.37 -18.07
N VAL A 45 -13.84 10.67 -16.89
CA VAL A 45 -13.90 9.72 -15.77
C VAL A 45 -14.91 8.64 -16.07
N LEU A 46 -14.47 7.39 -16.02
CA LEU A 46 -15.28 6.18 -16.17
C LEU A 46 -15.68 5.57 -14.82
N ASP A 47 -14.80 5.70 -13.81
CA ASP A 47 -15.01 5.15 -12.47
C ASP A 47 -14.24 5.97 -11.41
N GLY A 48 -14.73 5.98 -10.18
CA GLY A 48 -14.14 6.72 -9.04
C GLY A 48 -14.42 8.23 -9.05
N SER A 49 -13.61 8.99 -8.30
CA SER A 49 -13.78 10.44 -8.14
C SER A 49 -12.48 11.21 -8.26
N ARG A 50 -12.52 12.36 -8.93
CA ARG A 50 -11.39 13.29 -9.04
C ARG A 50 -11.25 14.23 -7.84
N THR A 51 -12.23 14.27 -6.95
CA THR A 51 -12.30 15.25 -5.86
C THR A 51 -12.51 14.61 -4.50
N GLU A 52 -13.14 13.45 -4.44
CA GLU A 52 -13.46 12.77 -3.20
C GLU A 52 -12.42 11.67 -2.93
N PRO A 53 -11.61 11.82 -1.86
CA PRO A 53 -10.61 10.82 -1.53
C PRO A 53 -11.28 9.60 -0.88
N VAL A 54 -10.80 8.42 -1.25
CA VAL A 54 -11.24 7.15 -0.68
C VAL A 54 -10.23 6.71 0.38
N ALA A 55 -10.73 6.36 1.57
CA ALA A 55 -9.91 5.79 2.63
C ALA A 55 -9.59 4.32 2.32
N ARG A 56 -8.32 3.95 2.48
CA ARG A 56 -7.85 2.56 2.36
C ARG A 56 -7.01 2.18 3.57
N GLN A 57 -7.11 0.91 3.92
CA GLN A 57 -6.22 0.26 4.87
C GLN A 57 -5.54 -0.90 4.14
N GLU A 58 -4.21 -0.93 4.21
CA GLU A 58 -3.41 -1.93 3.53
C GLU A 58 -2.36 -2.50 4.49
N LEU A 59 -2.11 -3.80 4.39
CA LEU A 59 -1.02 -4.51 5.05
C LEU A 59 0.05 -4.80 4.02
N TRP A 60 1.23 -4.23 4.19
CA TRP A 60 2.36 -4.46 3.30
C TRP A 60 3.41 -5.25 4.06
N THR A 61 3.75 -6.43 3.54
CA THR A 61 4.78 -7.29 4.12
C THR A 61 6.08 -7.09 3.35
N PHE A 62 7.13 -6.76 4.09
CA PHE A 62 8.48 -6.62 3.57
C PHE A 62 9.35 -7.76 4.10
N VAL A 63 10.24 -8.25 3.26
CA VAL A 63 11.19 -9.32 3.60
C VAL A 63 12.60 -8.95 3.20
N ARG A 64 13.59 -9.48 3.94
CA ARG A 64 14.99 -9.48 3.55
C ARG A 64 15.68 -10.76 4.03
N PRO A 65 16.76 -11.24 3.40
CA PRO A 65 17.67 -12.17 4.06
C PRO A 65 18.21 -11.54 5.36
N ILE A 66 18.48 -12.36 6.37
CA ILE A 66 19.06 -11.90 7.65
C ILE A 66 20.37 -11.16 7.39
N GLY A 67 20.55 -10.01 8.06
CA GLY A 67 21.76 -9.19 7.95
C GLY A 67 21.52 -7.85 7.24
N PRO A 68 22.59 -7.19 6.75
CA PRO A 68 22.51 -5.84 6.17
C PRO A 68 22.02 -5.88 4.71
N HIS A 69 20.92 -6.57 4.45
CA HIS A 69 20.29 -6.66 3.14
C HIS A 69 19.12 -5.69 3.01
N SER A 70 18.84 -5.27 1.78
CA SER A 70 17.72 -4.40 1.47
C SER A 70 16.38 -5.14 1.63
N TRP A 71 15.41 -4.44 2.22
CA TRP A 71 14.02 -4.88 2.28
C TRP A 71 13.37 -4.87 0.89
N LYS A 72 12.55 -5.89 0.62
CA LYS A 72 11.73 -6.00 -0.59
C LYS A 72 10.29 -6.24 -0.19
N LEU A 73 9.35 -5.59 -0.90
CA LEU A 73 7.93 -5.86 -0.76
C LEU A 73 7.62 -7.28 -1.26
N SER A 74 6.93 -8.08 -0.45
CA SER A 74 6.52 -9.45 -0.81
C SER A 74 5.02 -9.62 -0.94
N ALA A 75 4.22 -8.83 -0.21
CA ALA A 75 2.76 -8.90 -0.25
C ALA A 75 2.12 -7.53 0.05
N ILE A 76 0.96 -7.29 -0.56
CA ILE A 76 0.03 -6.21 -0.24
C ILE A 76 -1.35 -6.86 -0.09
N GLU A 77 -1.99 -6.67 1.05
CA GLU A 77 -3.26 -7.32 1.38
C GLU A 77 -4.20 -6.32 2.08
N PRO A 78 -5.52 -6.43 1.91
CA PRO A 78 -6.46 -5.76 2.81
C PRO A 78 -6.37 -6.38 4.22
N PRO A 79 -6.72 -5.63 5.28
CA PRO A 79 -6.95 -6.24 6.58
C PRO A 79 -8.04 -7.32 6.51
N ALA A 80 -7.90 -8.36 7.34
CA ALA A 80 -8.91 -9.40 7.54
C ALA A 80 -10.19 -8.85 8.19
#